data_AF-A0A946BEA7-F1
#
_entry.id   AF-A0A946BEA7-F1
#
_cell.length_a   1.000
_cell.length_b   1.000
_cell.length_c   1.000
_cell.angle_alpha   90.00
_cell.angle_beta   90.00
_cell.angle_gamma   90.00
#
_symmetry.space_group_name_H-M   'P 1'
#
loop_
_entity.id
_entity.type
_entity.pdbx_description
1 polymer ?
#
loop_
_entity_poly.entity_id
_entity_poly.type
_entity_poly.pdbx_seq_one_letter_code
_entity_poly.pdbx_strand_id
1 'polypeptide(L)'
;MEPLSKITNLALDEITNEAFVSLPQLAITGLLNDFQYSWLKKFKISYNYSMLDIARNLCNGHNKAVFKATNCKNIEEIRKKFSVYINKRHKADDRVIISLSFDGKQINSEWVDIEQYLESNNAN
;
A
#
# COMPACT_ATOMS: atom_id res chain seq x y z
N MET A 1 -4.79 -12.57 -13.88
CA MET A 1 -4.19 -11.60 -12.95
C MET A 1 -4.89 -11.72 -11.61
N GLU A 2 -4.17 -11.72 -10.48
CA GLU A 2 -4.80 -11.87 -9.16
C GLU A 2 -5.50 -10.57 -8.71
N PRO A 3 -6.59 -10.66 -7.90
CA PRO A 3 -7.23 -9.47 -7.32
C PRO A 3 -6.25 -8.65 -6.48
N LEU A 4 -6.30 -7.32 -6.57
CA LEU A 4 -5.44 -6.43 -5.79
C LEU A 4 -5.63 -6.63 -4.28
N SER A 5 -6.87 -6.81 -3.83
CA SER A 5 -7.18 -7.16 -2.43
C SER A 5 -6.40 -8.40 -1.95
N LYS A 6 -6.29 -9.44 -2.77
CA LYS A 6 -5.53 -10.66 -2.47
C LYS A 6 -4.02 -10.37 -2.45
N ILE A 7 -3.51 -9.64 -3.43
CA ILE A 7 -2.09 -9.26 -3.50
C ILE A 7 -1.68 -8.44 -2.27
N THR A 8 -2.50 -7.45 -1.89
CA THR A 8 -2.26 -6.61 -0.73
C THR A 8 -2.34 -7.39 0.56
N ASN A 9 -3.29 -8.32 0.68
CA ASN A 9 -3.38 -9.22 1.85
C ASN A 9 -2.08 -10.03 2.02
N LEU A 10 -1.61 -10.68 0.93
CA LEU A 10 -0.36 -11.45 0.95
C LEU A 10 0.87 -10.58 1.25
N ALA A 11 0.92 -9.35 0.73
CA ALA A 11 2.01 -8.41 1.02
C ALA A 11 2.03 -7.98 2.49
N LEU A 12 0.87 -7.75 3.09
CA LEU A 12 0.73 -7.42 4.50
C LEU A 12 1.14 -8.59 5.38
N ASP A 13 0.66 -9.79 5.09
CA ASP A 13 1.06 -11.02 5.80
C ASP A 13 2.59 -11.18 5.78
N GLU A 14 3.20 -11.13 4.60
CA GLU A 14 4.65 -11.32 4.48
C GLU A 14 5.45 -10.27 5.24
N ILE A 15 5.09 -8.99 5.11
CA ILE A 15 5.89 -7.91 5.70
C ILE A 15 5.66 -7.80 7.20
N THR A 16 4.51 -8.22 7.70
CA THR A 16 4.19 -8.25 9.15
C THR A 16 4.53 -9.58 9.82
N ASN A 17 5.15 -10.53 9.11
CA ASN A 17 5.41 -11.88 9.60
C ASN A 17 4.12 -12.55 10.12
N GLU A 18 3.08 -12.54 9.30
CA GLU A 18 1.75 -13.13 9.56
C GLU A 18 0.97 -12.47 10.71
N ALA A 19 1.45 -11.34 11.23
CA ALA A 19 0.85 -10.67 12.36
C ALA A 19 -0.21 -9.63 11.98
N PHE A 20 -0.46 -9.34 10.69
CA PHE A 20 -1.31 -8.18 10.32
C PHE A 20 -2.74 -8.30 10.86
N VAL A 21 -3.31 -9.50 10.93
CA VAL A 21 -4.67 -9.72 11.47
C VAL A 21 -4.80 -9.37 12.95
N SER A 22 -3.68 -9.33 13.68
CA SER A 22 -3.62 -8.93 15.09
C SER A 22 -3.41 -7.43 15.29
N LEU A 23 -3.18 -6.67 14.21
CA LEU A 23 -2.97 -5.24 14.27
C LEU A 23 -4.31 -4.49 14.39
N PRO A 24 -4.33 -3.35 15.11
CA PRO A 24 -5.48 -2.46 15.11
C PRO A 24 -5.83 -2.01 13.67
N GLN A 25 -7.12 -1.83 13.38
CA GLN A 25 -7.59 -1.41 12.05
C GLN A 25 -6.85 -0.18 11.52
N LEU A 26 -6.64 0.84 12.36
CA LEU A 26 -5.91 2.06 11.96
C LEU A 26 -4.43 1.80 11.62
N ALA A 27 -3.81 0.81 12.25
CA ALA A 27 -2.46 0.35 11.91
C ALA A 27 -2.43 -0.32 10.53
N ILE A 28 -3.44 -1.14 10.23
CA ILE A 28 -3.63 -1.78 8.92
C ILE A 28 -3.84 -0.70 7.85
N THR A 29 -4.69 0.29 8.10
CA THR A 29 -4.88 1.44 7.19
C THR A 29 -3.55 2.16 6.90
N GLY A 30 -2.72 2.37 7.92
CA GLY A 30 -1.38 2.94 7.73
C GLY A 30 -0.51 2.09 6.79
N LEU A 31 -0.52 0.76 6.96
CA LEU A 31 0.21 -0.16 6.09
C LEU A 31 -0.35 -0.21 4.66
N LEU A 32 -1.68 -0.09 4.48
CA LEU A 32 -2.30 0.02 3.15
C LEU A 32 -1.83 1.28 2.41
N ASN A 33 -1.73 2.41 3.11
CA ASN A 33 -1.18 3.65 2.54
C ASN A 33 0.29 3.47 2.13
N ASP A 34 1.09 2.77 2.94
CA ASP A 34 2.49 2.48 2.63
C ASP A 34 2.64 1.51 1.44
N PHE A 35 1.76 0.52 1.32
CA PHE A 35 1.69 -0.36 0.15
C PHE A 35 1.31 0.43 -1.11
N GLN A 36 0.24 1.24 -1.05
CA GLN A 36 -0.21 2.06 -2.18
C GLN A 36 0.89 3.01 -2.64
N TYR A 37 1.56 3.68 -1.70
CA TYR A 37 2.71 4.54 -1.98
C TYR A 37 3.78 3.78 -2.78
N SER A 38 4.21 2.62 -2.27
CA SER A 38 5.26 1.82 -2.91
C SER A 38 4.85 1.23 -4.26
N TRP A 39 3.57 0.93 -4.43
CA TRP A 39 2.99 0.47 -5.68
C TRP A 39 3.04 1.55 -6.75
N LEU A 40 2.51 2.73 -6.45
CA LEU A 40 2.44 3.84 -7.41
C LEU A 40 3.83 4.36 -7.80
N LYS A 41 4.77 4.35 -6.85
CA LYS A 41 6.15 4.79 -7.08
C LYS A 41 6.87 4.00 -8.17
N LYS A 42 6.45 2.76 -8.46
CA LYS A 42 7.05 1.93 -9.51
C LYS A 42 6.80 2.50 -10.92
N PHE A 43 5.66 3.17 -11.11
CA PHE A 43 5.26 3.69 -12.43
C PHE A 43 5.91 5.04 -12.76
N LYS A 44 6.55 5.69 -11.79
CA LYS A 44 7.12 7.04 -11.95
C LYS A 44 6.11 8.07 -12.47
N ILE A 45 4.82 7.88 -12.18
CA ILE A 45 3.75 8.79 -12.55
C ILE A 45 3.65 9.98 -11.60
N SER A 46 3.14 11.10 -12.11
CA SER A 46 2.70 12.21 -11.27
C SER A 46 1.49 11.76 -10.46
N TYR A 47 1.66 11.64 -9.15
CA TYR A 47 0.62 11.27 -8.20
C TYR A 47 0.77 12.15 -6.96
N ASN A 48 -0.34 12.47 -6.31
CA ASN A 48 -0.31 13.27 -5.09
C ASN A 48 0.12 12.43 -3.88
N TYR A 49 1.40 12.10 -3.82
CA TYR A 49 1.99 11.35 -2.70
C TYR A 49 1.83 12.07 -1.36
N SER A 50 1.71 13.41 -1.37
CA SER A 50 1.51 14.19 -0.14
C SER A 50 0.21 13.82 0.57
N MET A 51 -0.84 13.48 -0.18
CA MET A 51 -2.11 13.06 0.42
C MET A 51 -1.98 11.70 1.13
N LEU A 52 -1.22 10.76 0.54
CA LEU A 52 -0.91 9.49 1.20
C LEU A 52 -0.04 9.68 2.44
N ASP A 53 0.91 10.62 2.41
CA ASP A 53 1.73 10.95 3.58
C ASP A 53 0.89 11.59 4.70
N ILE A 54 -0.06 12.47 4.36
CA ILE A 54 -1.03 13.03 5.33
C ILE A 54 -1.88 11.92 5.95
N ALA A 55 -2.49 11.06 5.12
CA ALA A 55 -3.29 9.94 5.59
C ALA A 55 -2.46 8.99 6.48
N ARG A 56 -1.20 8.74 6.10
CA ARG A 56 -0.27 7.93 6.89
C ARG A 56 0.06 8.56 8.23
N ASN A 57 0.21 9.88 8.30
CA ASN A 57 0.49 10.60 9.53
C ASN A 57 -0.67 10.53 10.54
N LEU A 58 -1.92 10.47 10.07
CA LEU A 58 -3.09 10.24 10.94
C LEU A 58 -3.05 8.88 11.64
N CYS A 59 -2.27 7.92 11.11
CA CYS A 59 -2.10 6.59 11.69
C CYS A 59 -0.92 6.50 12.69
N ASN A 60 -0.23 7.62 12.99
CA ASN A 60 1.03 7.62 13.74
C ASN A 60 0.95 7.03 15.16
N GLY A 61 -0.22 7.13 15.82
CA GLY A 61 -0.45 6.53 17.13
C GLY A 61 -0.22 5.00 17.18
N HIS A 62 -0.26 4.32 16.03
CA HIS A 62 -0.03 2.89 15.92
C HIS A 62 1.36 2.51 15.37
N ASN A 63 2.24 3.47 15.11
CA ASN A 63 3.55 3.21 14.51
C ASN A 63 4.37 2.19 15.31
N LYS A 64 4.31 2.22 16.64
CA LYS A 64 5.03 1.25 17.48
C LYS A 64 4.60 -0.20 17.22
N ALA A 65 3.30 -0.45 17.07
CA ALA A 65 2.77 -1.78 16.76
C ALA A 65 3.19 -2.21 15.35
N VAL A 66 3.09 -1.30 14.38
CA VAL A 66 3.51 -1.53 13.00
C VAL A 66 5.00 -1.85 12.90
N PHE A 67 5.87 -1.06 13.54
CA PHE A 67 7.32 -1.27 13.54
C PHE A 67 7.72 -2.59 14.19
N LYS A 68 7.03 -2.97 15.28
CA LYS A 68 7.22 -4.26 15.92
C LYS A 68 6.82 -5.41 14.99
N ALA A 69 5.63 -5.35 14.39
CA ALA A 69 5.13 -6.40 13.51
C ALA A 69 5.99 -6.55 12.24
N THR A 70 6.41 -5.43 11.67
CA THR A 70 7.20 -5.42 10.44
C THR A 70 8.70 -5.61 10.67
N ASN A 71 9.17 -5.57 11.92
CA ASN A 71 10.59 -5.52 12.27
C ASN A 71 11.33 -4.43 11.48
N CYS A 72 10.77 -3.22 11.48
CA CYS A 72 11.30 -2.02 10.82
C CYS A 72 11.44 -0.88 11.82
N LYS A 73 12.36 0.05 11.55
CA LYS A 73 12.64 1.20 12.44
C LYS A 73 11.83 2.44 12.07
N ASN A 74 11.41 2.55 10.83
CA ASN A 74 10.70 3.71 10.30
C ASN A 74 9.82 3.33 9.09
N ILE A 75 9.04 4.29 8.62
CA ILE A 75 8.10 4.13 7.49
C ILE A 75 8.86 3.88 6.17
N GLU A 76 10.03 4.49 5.97
CA GLU A 76 10.82 4.31 4.76
C GLU A 76 11.28 2.86 4.58
N GLU A 77 11.70 2.21 5.67
CA GLU A 77 12.04 0.79 5.66
C GLU A 77 10.85 -0.10 5.28
N ILE A 78 9.65 0.22 5.78
CA ILE A 78 8.41 -0.49 5.43
C ILE A 78 8.13 -0.33 3.93
N ARG A 79 8.13 0.91 3.44
CA ARG A 79 7.92 1.21 2.01
C ARG A 79 8.94 0.50 1.13
N LYS A 80 10.20 0.44 1.56
CA LYS A 80 11.25 -0.32 0.87
C LYS A 80 10.94 -1.81 0.82
N LYS A 81 10.49 -2.42 1.92
CA LYS A 81 10.05 -3.84 1.92
C LYS A 81 8.90 -4.08 0.95
N PHE A 82 7.89 -3.20 0.92
CA PHE A 82 6.81 -3.28 -0.07
C PHE A 82 7.34 -3.16 -1.51
N SER A 83 8.23 -2.22 -1.78
CA SER A 83 8.83 -2.08 -3.11
C SER A 83 9.60 -3.33 -3.52
N VAL A 84 10.32 -4.00 -2.61
CA VAL A 84 10.99 -5.28 -2.88
C VAL A 84 9.96 -6.38 -3.19
N TYR A 85 8.91 -6.51 -2.38
CA TYR A 85 7.81 -7.46 -2.61
C TYR A 85 7.19 -7.26 -4.01
N ILE A 86 6.81 -6.02 -4.33
CA ILE A 86 6.14 -5.66 -5.57
C ILE A 86 7.04 -5.91 -6.77
N ASN A 87 8.32 -5.52 -6.71
CA ASN A 87 9.25 -5.75 -7.81
C ASN A 87 9.59 -7.23 -8.01
N LYS A 88 9.54 -8.05 -6.95
CA LYS A 88 9.80 -9.49 -7.05
C LYS A 88 8.62 -10.25 -7.69
N ARG A 89 7.39 -9.86 -7.38
CA ARG A 89 6.19 -10.65 -7.71
C ARG A 89 5.24 -10.02 -8.73
N HIS A 90 5.18 -8.68 -8.78
CA HIS A 90 4.17 -7.91 -9.50
C HIS A 90 4.77 -6.76 -10.30
N LYS A 91 6.00 -6.93 -10.79
CA LYS A 91 6.74 -5.91 -11.56
C LYS A 91 6.00 -5.49 -12.83
N ALA A 92 5.38 -6.45 -13.52
CA ALA A 92 4.66 -6.24 -14.78
C ALA A 92 3.19 -5.87 -14.59
N ASP A 93 2.70 -5.79 -13.35
CA ASP A 93 1.32 -5.38 -13.07
C ASP A 93 1.19 -3.87 -13.27
N ASP A 94 0.28 -3.45 -14.14
CA ASP A 94 0.13 -2.08 -14.62
C ASP A 94 -1.08 -1.35 -14.05
N ARG A 95 -1.78 -1.97 -13.10
CA ARG A 95 -2.92 -1.33 -12.44
C ARG A 95 -2.48 -0.15 -11.58
N VAL A 96 -3.11 1.00 -11.74
CA VAL A 96 -2.94 2.16 -10.85
C VAL A 96 -3.99 2.09 -9.75
N ILE A 97 -3.54 2.03 -8.50
CA ILE A 97 -4.41 1.95 -7.33
C ILE A 97 -5.01 3.33 -7.04
N ILE A 98 -6.34 3.43 -7.12
CA ILE A 98 -7.11 4.62 -6.74
C ILE A 98 -7.30 4.64 -5.22
N SER A 99 -7.79 3.52 -4.66
CA SER A 99 -8.00 3.40 -3.22
C SER A 99 -7.75 1.97 -2.70
N LEU A 100 -7.24 1.88 -1.47
CA LEU A 100 -7.16 0.67 -0.66
C LEU A 100 -7.73 0.95 0.72
N SER A 101 -8.62 0.08 1.20
CA SER A 101 -9.21 0.23 2.53
C SER A 101 -9.44 -1.12 3.20
N PHE A 102 -9.49 -1.12 4.54
CA PHE A 102 -9.83 -2.28 5.34
C PHE A 102 -11.09 -1.98 6.16
N ASP A 103 -12.16 -2.73 5.92
CA ASP A 103 -13.45 -2.54 6.57
C ASP A 103 -13.58 -3.29 7.92
N GLY A 104 -12.50 -3.93 8.37
CA GLY A 104 -12.48 -4.79 9.56
C GLY A 104 -12.64 -6.28 9.25
N LYS A 105 -13.00 -6.64 8.01
CA LYS A 105 -13.14 -8.04 7.56
C LYS A 105 -12.28 -8.33 6.34
N GLN A 106 -12.26 -7.42 5.36
CA GLN A 106 -11.57 -7.61 4.11
C GLN A 106 -10.93 -6.32 3.60
N ILE A 107 -9.98 -6.49 2.68
CA ILE A 107 -9.37 -5.39 1.95
C ILE A 107 -10.21 -5.13 0.70
N ASN A 108 -10.68 -3.89 0.58
CA ASN A 108 -11.35 -3.39 -0.60
C ASN A 108 -10.34 -2.60 -1.44
N SER A 109 -10.40 -2.78 -2.76
CA SER A 109 -9.44 -2.17 -3.69
C SER A 109 -10.14 -1.61 -4.92
N GLU A 110 -9.83 -0.37 -5.24
CA GLU A 110 -10.25 0.30 -6.48
C GLU A 110 -9.01 0.66 -7.30
N TRP A 111 -9.08 0.42 -8.61
CA TRP A 111 -7.96 0.59 -9.51
C TRP A 111 -8.43 0.83 -10.94
N VAL A 112 -7.53 1.36 -11.75
CA VAL A 112 -7.68 1.56 -13.19
C VAL A 112 -6.42 1.11 -13.91
N ASP A 113 -6.49 0.88 -15.22
CA ASP A 113 -5.28 0.63 -16.02
C ASP A 113 -4.42 1.89 -16.12
N ILE A 114 -3.09 1.75 -16.21
CA ILE A 114 -2.19 2.90 -16.30
C ILE A 114 -2.46 3.79 -17.50
N GLU A 115 -2.86 3.22 -18.64
CA GLU A 115 -3.22 3.98 -19.84
C GLU A 115 -4.42 4.89 -19.56
N GLN A 116 -5.49 4.34 -18.98
CA GLN A 116 -6.69 5.09 -18.57
C GLN A 116 -6.36 6.18 -17.56
N TYR A 117 -5.49 5.89 -16.58
CA TYR A 117 -5.05 6.88 -15.59
C TYR A 117 -4.32 8.07 -16.23
N LEU A 118 -3.43 7.80 -17.18
CA LEU A 118 -2.65 8.83 -17.86
C LEU A 118 -3.53 9.68 -18.78
N GLU A 119 -4.47 9.09 -19.49
CA GLU A 119 -5.46 9.82 -20.31
C GLU A 119 -6.29 10.77 -19.45
N SER A 120 -6.78 10.29 -18.29
CA SER A 120 -7.60 11.07 -17.37
C SER A 120 -6.85 12.25 -16.72
N ASN A 121 -5.54 12.11 -16.48
CA ASN A 121 -4.72 13.16 -15.89
C ASN A 121 -4.13 14.14 -16.90
N ASN A 122 -3.94 13.73 -18.16
CA ASN A 122 -3.51 14.64 -19.24
C ASN A 122 -4.67 15.47 -19.81
N ALA A 123 -5.93 15.11 -19.49
CA ALA A 123 -7.13 15.86 -19.87
C ALA A 123 -7.46 17.04 -18.92
N ASN A 124 -6.66 17.23 -17.87
CA ASN A 124 -6.75 18.34 -16.90
C ASN A 124 -5.51 19.23 -16.97
#